data_AF-A0A255PDU8-F1
#
_entry.id   AF-A0A255PDU8-F1
#
_cell.length_a   1.000
_cell.length_b   1.000
_cell.length_c   1.000
_cell.angle_alpha   90.00
_cell.angle_beta   90.00
_cell.angle_gamma   90.00
#
_symmetry.space_group_name_H-M   'P 1'
#
loop_
_entity.id
_entity.type
_entity.pdbx_description
1 polymer ?
#
loop_
_entity_poly.entity_id
_entity_poly.type
_entity_poly.pdbx_seq_one_letter_code
_entity_poly.pdbx_strand_id
1 'polypeptide(L)'
;MTSSPAPGSPGHPSPDPRALDRRLDALARQPFRARFRLRGRDRATAELKGPATVRRHAYDLIARRLAPAEPHKDGRQTPYRGHPVFVAQHATATCCRSCLERWHGIPKGRELTRAEQVYVVDVICRWIAREMTDGTFSGQDPCRADPDHEIS
;
A
#
# COMPACT_ATOMS: atom_id res chain seq x y z
N MET A 1 34.57 -3.48 -33.47
CA MET A 1 33.74 -4.11 -32.43
C MET A 1 32.93 -3.02 -31.75
N THR A 2 31.79 -2.64 -32.33
CA THR A 2 30.91 -1.62 -31.75
C THR A 2 29.68 -2.35 -31.20
N SER A 3 29.64 -2.52 -29.89
CA SER A 3 28.52 -3.16 -29.19
C SER A 3 27.23 -2.36 -29.43
N SER A 4 26.18 -3.05 -29.86
CA SER A 4 24.83 -2.51 -29.95
C SER A 4 24.29 -2.18 -28.55
N PRO A 5 23.47 -1.13 -28.39
CA PRO A 5 22.78 -0.87 -27.13
C PRO A 5 21.64 -1.89 -26.92
N ALA A 6 21.49 -2.36 -25.69
CA ALA A 6 20.36 -3.23 -25.30
C ALA A 6 19.02 -2.47 -25.42
N PRO A 7 17.91 -3.14 -25.76
CA PRO A 7 16.61 -2.49 -25.86
C PRO A 7 16.14 -2.03 -24.47
N GLY A 8 15.93 -0.72 -24.34
CA GLY A 8 15.29 -0.13 -23.17
C GLY A 8 13.91 -0.76 -22.97
N SER A 9 13.63 -1.22 -21.75
CA SER A 9 12.33 -1.79 -21.39
C SER A 9 11.21 -0.79 -21.71
N PRO A 10 10.08 -1.24 -22.29
CA PRO A 10 8.98 -0.34 -22.61
C PRO A 10 8.43 0.23 -21.31
N GLY A 11 8.42 1.56 -21.23
CA GLY A 11 7.77 2.28 -20.13
C GLY A 11 6.33 1.79 -20.03
N HIS A 12 6.01 1.10 -18.94
CA HIS A 12 4.65 0.64 -18.71
C HIS A 12 3.79 1.86 -18.42
N PRO A 13 2.73 2.13 -19.20
CA PRO A 13 1.77 3.16 -18.85
C PRO A 13 1.18 2.84 -17.47
N SER A 14 0.84 3.88 -16.69
CA SER A 14 0.15 3.72 -15.41
C SER A 14 -1.04 2.76 -15.60
N PRO A 15 -1.19 1.75 -14.74
CA PRO A 15 -2.14 0.67 -14.95
C PRO A 15 -3.58 1.20 -14.99
N ASP A 16 -4.41 0.64 -15.87
CA ASP A 16 -5.86 0.87 -15.90
C ASP A 16 -6.46 0.69 -14.49
N PRO A 17 -7.19 1.68 -13.94
CA PRO A 17 -7.84 1.58 -12.65
C PRO A 17 -8.68 0.30 -12.47
N ARG A 18 -9.35 -0.19 -13.52
CA ARG A 18 -10.13 -1.43 -13.44
C ARG A 18 -9.26 -2.67 -13.26
N ALA A 19 -8.06 -2.67 -13.84
CA ALA A 19 -7.09 -3.75 -13.64
C ALA A 19 -6.55 -3.74 -12.20
N LEU A 20 -6.34 -2.56 -11.62
CA LEU A 20 -6.00 -2.42 -10.21
C LEU A 20 -7.12 -2.95 -9.32
N ASP A 21 -8.38 -2.60 -9.60
CA ASP A 21 -9.51 -3.07 -8.80
C ASP A 21 -9.64 -4.59 -8.78
N ARG A 22 -9.56 -5.24 -9.94
CA ARG A 22 -9.59 -6.71 -10.02
C ARG A 22 -8.50 -7.37 -9.19
N ARG A 23 -7.30 -6.78 -9.19
CA ARG A 23 -6.16 -7.24 -8.40
C ARG A 23 -6.39 -7.05 -6.91
N LEU A 24 -6.91 -5.90 -6.50
CA LEU A 24 -7.26 -5.61 -5.11
C LEU A 24 -8.37 -6.56 -4.62
N ASP A 25 -9.36 -6.88 -5.45
CA ASP A 25 -10.42 -7.83 -5.11
C ASP A 25 -9.87 -9.26 -4.95
N ALA A 26 -8.93 -9.66 -5.81
CA ALA A 26 -8.23 -10.95 -5.66
C ALA A 26 -7.41 -11.02 -4.37
N LEU A 27 -6.72 -9.93 -4.01
CA LEU A 27 -5.95 -9.83 -2.77
C LEU A 27 -6.86 -9.82 -1.53
N ALA A 28 -8.00 -9.14 -1.58
CA ALA A 28 -8.96 -9.05 -0.50
C ALA A 28 -9.59 -10.42 -0.13
N ARG A 29 -9.59 -11.39 -1.05
CA ARG A 29 -10.03 -12.77 -0.76
C ARG A 29 -9.03 -13.57 0.09
N GLN A 30 -7.79 -13.11 0.23
CA GLN A 30 -6.78 -13.80 1.05
C GLN A 30 -7.06 -13.55 2.54
N PRO A 31 -7.21 -14.58 3.40
CA PRO A 31 -7.59 -14.41 4.80
C PRO A 31 -6.70 -13.44 5.58
N PHE A 32 -5.38 -13.50 5.35
CA PHE A 32 -4.42 -12.59 5.97
C PHE A 32 -4.63 -11.13 5.54
N ARG A 33 -5.07 -10.89 4.31
CA ARG A 33 -5.22 -9.54 3.73
C ARG A 33 -6.59 -8.94 3.99
N ALA A 34 -7.62 -9.78 3.99
CA ALA A 34 -9.01 -9.41 4.25
C ALA A 34 -9.21 -8.65 5.57
N ARG A 35 -8.35 -8.90 6.58
CA ARG A 35 -8.43 -8.27 7.89
C ARG A 35 -7.94 -6.82 7.95
N PHE A 36 -7.19 -6.35 6.94
CA PHE A 36 -6.70 -4.98 6.93
C PHE A 36 -7.82 -4.06 6.48
N ARG A 37 -8.16 -3.08 7.32
CA ARG A 37 -9.15 -2.04 7.04
C ARG A 37 -8.62 -0.69 7.51
N LEU A 38 -8.95 0.38 6.79
CA LEU A 38 -8.56 1.73 7.18
C LEU A 38 -9.59 2.31 8.16
N ARG A 39 -9.24 2.35 9.45
CA ARG A 39 -10.14 2.76 10.54
C ARG A 39 -9.42 3.66 11.54
N GLY A 40 -10.19 4.39 12.35
CA GLY A 40 -9.70 5.20 13.47
C GLY A 40 -8.62 6.19 13.04
N ARG A 41 -7.50 6.22 13.78
CA ARG A 41 -6.40 7.16 13.56
C ARG A 41 -5.77 7.10 12.16
N ASP A 42 -5.65 5.92 11.56
CA ASP A 42 -5.07 5.78 10.22
C ASP A 42 -6.01 6.37 9.14
N ARG A 43 -7.33 6.22 9.32
CA ARG A 43 -8.34 6.85 8.46
C ARG A 43 -8.36 8.37 8.62
N ALA A 44 -8.42 8.86 9.86
CA ALA A 44 -8.37 10.29 10.16
C ALA A 44 -7.08 10.93 9.60
N THR A 45 -5.96 10.20 9.64
CA THR A 45 -4.70 10.65 9.03
C THR A 45 -4.80 10.75 7.51
N ALA A 46 -5.47 9.80 6.85
CA ALA A 46 -5.69 9.86 5.40
C ALA A 46 -6.58 11.04 5.01
N GLU A 47 -7.67 11.29 5.76
CA GLU A 47 -8.57 12.43 5.58
C GLU A 47 -7.82 13.75 5.76
N LEU A 48 -7.11 13.91 6.88
CA LEU A 48 -6.37 15.14 7.21
C LEU A 48 -5.27 15.45 6.20
N LYS A 49 -4.52 14.44 5.76
CA LYS A 49 -3.39 14.65 4.83
C LYS A 49 -3.85 14.87 3.39
N GLY A 50 -4.97 14.27 3.00
CA GLY A 50 -5.48 14.28 1.64
C GLY A 50 -4.67 13.40 0.67
N PRO A 51 -5.24 13.13 -0.53
CA PRO A 51 -4.72 12.14 -1.47
C PRO A 51 -3.31 12.46 -2.00
N ALA A 52 -3.01 13.74 -2.27
CA ALA A 52 -1.71 14.15 -2.81
C ALA A 52 -0.57 13.90 -1.81
N THR A 53 -0.77 14.24 -0.54
CA THR A 53 0.22 14.01 0.52
C THR A 53 0.40 12.52 0.79
N VAL A 54 -0.69 11.75 0.86
CA VAL A 54 -0.63 10.29 1.03
C VAL A 54 0.14 9.64 -0.11
N ARG A 55 -0.08 10.08 -1.37
CA ARG A 55 0.67 9.60 -2.54
C ARG A 55 2.17 9.90 -2.43
N ARG A 56 2.54 11.10 -2.02
CA ARG A 56 3.95 11.46 -1.79
C ARG A 56 4.59 10.57 -0.73
N HIS A 57 3.92 10.37 0.40
CA HIS A 57 4.42 9.49 1.46
C HIS A 57 4.57 8.05 0.98
N ALA A 58 3.61 7.54 0.20
CA ALA A 58 3.73 6.22 -0.42
C ALA A 58 4.97 6.14 -1.29
N TYR A 59 5.18 7.13 -2.16
CA TYR A 59 6.36 7.17 -3.02
C TYR A 59 7.67 7.18 -2.22
N ASP A 60 7.80 8.03 -1.20
CA ASP A 60 9.00 8.12 -0.37
C ASP A 60 9.27 6.80 0.37
N LEU A 61 8.22 6.13 0.86
CA LEU A 61 8.33 4.83 1.52
C LEU A 61 8.77 3.73 0.55
N ILE A 62 8.19 3.67 -0.64
CA ILE A 62 8.57 2.68 -1.67
C ILE A 62 10.01 2.92 -2.13
N ALA A 63 10.37 4.16 -2.45
CA ALA A 63 11.71 4.54 -2.89
C ALA A 63 12.78 4.17 -1.85
N ARG A 64 12.50 4.39 -0.56
CA ARG A 64 13.49 4.12 0.51
C ARG A 64 13.52 2.66 0.96
N ARG A 65 12.39 1.96 0.98
CA ARG A 65 12.25 0.65 1.65
C ARG A 65 12.03 -0.54 0.73
N LEU A 66 11.75 -0.32 -0.55
CA LEU A 66 11.43 -1.40 -1.49
C LEU A 66 12.16 -1.27 -2.83
N ALA A 67 12.51 -0.04 -3.23
CA ALA A 67 13.21 0.20 -4.48
C ALA A 67 14.61 -0.42 -4.56
N PRO A 68 15.45 -0.45 -3.50
CA PRO A 68 16.74 -1.11 -3.58
C PRO A 68 16.64 -2.60 -3.97
N ALA A 69 17.67 -3.14 -4.61
CA ALA A 69 17.73 -4.56 -4.97
C ALA A 69 17.64 -5.49 -3.75
N GLU A 70 18.26 -5.05 -2.64
CA GLU A 70 18.29 -5.73 -1.35
C GLU A 70 17.82 -4.79 -0.24
N PRO A 71 16.49 -4.66 -0.01
CA PRO A 71 15.99 -3.75 1.01
C PRO A 71 16.36 -4.20 2.43
N HIS A 72 16.78 -3.24 3.26
CA HIS A 72 17.09 -3.50 4.65
C HIS A 72 15.85 -3.97 5.44
N LYS A 73 15.98 -5.12 6.11
CA LYS A 73 14.89 -5.79 6.85
C LYS A 73 13.68 -6.13 5.96
N ASP A 74 13.92 -6.55 4.70
CA ASP A 74 12.84 -7.00 3.82
C ASP A 74 11.96 -8.07 4.48
N GLY A 75 10.64 -7.88 4.39
CA GLY A 75 9.65 -8.69 5.10
C GLY A 75 9.32 -8.25 6.53
N ARG A 76 10.14 -7.40 7.16
CA ARG A 76 9.92 -6.87 8.52
C ARG A 76 9.96 -5.32 8.62
N GLN A 77 10.24 -4.63 7.52
CA GLN A 77 10.42 -3.18 7.46
C GLN A 77 9.14 -2.34 7.59
N THR A 78 7.97 -2.94 7.46
CA THR A 78 6.69 -2.23 7.33
C THR A 78 5.82 -2.50 8.55
N PRO A 79 5.61 -1.51 9.44
CA PRO A 79 4.67 -1.64 10.56
C PRO A 79 3.24 -1.96 10.07
N TYR A 80 2.37 -2.47 10.95
CA TYR A 80 0.98 -2.76 10.59
C TYR A 80 0.04 -1.55 10.68
N ARG A 81 0.41 -0.50 11.44
CA ARG A 81 -0.43 0.67 11.77
C ARG A 81 0.43 1.92 11.97
N GLY A 82 -0.21 3.08 12.14
CA GLY A 82 0.45 4.36 12.43
C GLY A 82 0.65 5.24 11.20
N HIS A 83 0.25 4.76 10.03
CA HIS A 83 0.12 5.53 8.80
C HIS A 83 -0.78 4.76 7.81
N PRO A 84 -1.68 5.43 7.05
CA PRO A 84 -2.55 4.77 6.08
C PRO A 84 -1.80 3.93 5.04
N VAL A 85 -0.62 4.39 4.61
CA VAL A 85 0.24 3.64 3.68
C VAL A 85 0.71 2.30 4.25
N PHE A 86 1.01 2.21 5.54
CA PHE A 86 1.48 0.97 6.15
C PHE A 86 0.37 -0.09 6.14
N VAL A 87 -0.85 0.30 6.50
CA VAL A 87 -2.03 -0.58 6.43
C VAL A 87 -2.25 -1.05 4.99
N ALA A 88 -2.23 -0.10 4.04
CA ALA A 88 -2.40 -0.39 2.62
C ALA A 88 -1.34 -1.37 2.10
N GLN A 89 -0.07 -1.19 2.45
CA GLN A 89 0.99 -2.08 1.98
C GLN A 89 0.76 -3.56 2.35
N HIS A 90 0.22 -3.83 3.54
CA HIS A 90 -0.12 -5.19 3.94
C HIS A 90 -1.39 -5.72 3.26
N ALA A 91 -2.41 -4.87 3.14
CA ALA A 91 -3.65 -5.18 2.43
C ALA A 91 -3.39 -5.51 0.96
N THR A 92 -2.48 -4.78 0.32
CA THR A 92 -2.23 -4.87 -1.12
C THR A 92 -1.00 -5.68 -1.50
N ALA A 93 -0.37 -6.41 -0.58
CA ALA A 93 0.84 -7.20 -0.86
C ALA A 93 2.02 -6.38 -1.42
N THR A 94 2.20 -5.15 -0.95
CA THR A 94 3.30 -4.25 -1.34
C THR A 94 4.22 -3.91 -0.15
N CYS A 95 4.26 -4.77 0.88
CA CYS A 95 5.04 -4.55 2.10
C CYS A 95 6.49 -5.09 2.06
N CYS A 96 6.82 -6.01 1.14
CA CYS A 96 8.15 -6.61 0.95
C CYS A 96 8.37 -7.11 -0.49
N ARG A 97 9.62 -7.41 -0.88
CA ARG A 97 9.94 -7.92 -2.22
C ARG A 97 9.29 -9.26 -2.50
N SER A 98 9.23 -10.16 -1.51
CA SER A 98 8.57 -11.46 -1.66
C SER A 98 7.07 -11.33 -1.95
N CYS A 99 6.42 -10.28 -1.42
CA CYS A 99 5.02 -10.01 -1.76
C CYS A 99 4.90 -9.42 -3.19
N LEU A 100 5.78 -8.49 -3.57
CA LEU A 100 5.81 -7.92 -4.92
C LEU A 100 6.04 -9.00 -5.99
N GLU A 101 6.95 -9.93 -5.74
CA GLU A 101 7.23 -11.06 -6.64
C GLU A 101 6.01 -11.96 -6.79
N ARG A 102 5.49 -12.47 -5.67
CA ARG A 102 4.39 -13.44 -5.67
C ARG A 102 3.08 -12.88 -6.20
N TRP A 103 2.76 -11.65 -5.82
CA TRP A 103 1.44 -11.09 -6.07
C TRP A 103 1.43 -10.14 -7.25
N HIS A 104 2.51 -9.41 -7.53
CA HIS A 104 2.56 -8.40 -8.59
C HIS A 104 3.46 -8.78 -9.76
N GLY A 105 4.17 -9.90 -9.70
CA GLY A 105 5.08 -10.35 -10.76
C GLY A 105 6.35 -9.49 -10.88
N ILE A 106 6.69 -8.73 -9.84
CA ILE A 106 7.88 -7.88 -9.82
C ILE A 106 9.01 -8.66 -9.14
N PRO A 107 10.03 -9.13 -9.88
CA PRO A 107 11.05 -10.03 -9.34
C PRO A 107 11.90 -9.35 -8.27
N LYS A 108 12.36 -10.11 -7.26
CA LYS A 108 13.33 -9.61 -6.27
C LYS A 108 14.76 -9.60 -6.81
N GLY A 109 15.71 -9.07 -6.04
CA GLY A 109 17.14 -9.11 -6.37
C GLY A 109 17.58 -8.07 -7.42
N ARG A 110 16.68 -7.17 -7.83
CA ARG A 110 17.02 -5.99 -8.62
C ARG A 110 16.25 -4.77 -8.14
N GLU A 111 16.78 -3.59 -8.45
CA GLU A 111 16.09 -2.36 -8.12
C GLU A 111 14.73 -2.26 -8.82
N LEU A 112 13.77 -1.61 -8.14
CA LEU A 112 12.51 -1.24 -8.79
C LEU A 112 12.78 -0.12 -9.79
N THR A 113 12.36 -0.35 -11.02
CA THR A 113 12.29 0.71 -12.03
C THR A 113 11.34 1.82 -11.58
N ARG A 114 11.49 3.01 -12.16
CA ARG A 114 10.58 4.13 -11.90
C ARG A 114 9.11 3.75 -12.13
N ALA A 115 8.83 3.01 -13.21
CA ALA A 115 7.49 2.56 -13.57
C ALA A 115 6.92 1.59 -12.52
N GLU A 116 7.72 0.66 -12.00
CA GLU A 116 7.30 -0.25 -10.94
C GLU A 116 7.03 0.49 -9.62
N GLN A 117 7.85 1.48 -9.28
CA GLN A 117 7.58 2.31 -8.09
C GLN A 117 6.26 3.06 -8.23
N VAL A 118 5.99 3.67 -9.39
CA VAL A 118 4.73 4.35 -9.68
C VAL A 118 3.56 3.38 -9.61
N TYR A 119 3.68 2.20 -10.22
CA TYR A 119 2.67 1.13 -10.15
C TYR A 119 2.35 0.75 -8.70
N VAL A 120 3.37 0.52 -7.86
CA VAL A 120 3.17 0.15 -6.45
C VAL A 120 2.46 1.27 -5.68
N VAL A 121 2.82 2.53 -5.94
CA VAL A 121 2.15 3.69 -5.35
C VAL A 121 0.70 3.78 -5.81
N ASP A 122 0.42 3.52 -7.09
CA ASP A 122 -0.95 3.54 -7.64
C ASP A 122 -1.82 2.45 -6.98
N VAL A 123 -1.29 1.24 -6.79
CA VAL A 123 -1.97 0.16 -6.05
C VAL A 123 -2.34 0.59 -4.62
N ILE A 124 -1.37 1.16 -3.90
CA ILE A 124 -1.55 1.63 -2.51
C ILE A 124 -2.62 2.74 -2.46
N CYS A 125 -2.49 3.76 -3.30
CA CYS A 125 -3.41 4.89 -3.34
C CYS A 125 -4.82 4.46 -3.76
N ARG A 126 -4.95 3.52 -4.70
CA ARG A 126 -6.24 2.98 -5.13
C ARG A 126 -6.96 2.26 -3.98
N TRP A 127 -6.25 1.43 -3.22
CA TRP A 127 -6.83 0.76 -2.06
C TRP A 127 -7.26 1.74 -0.97
N ILE A 128 -6.43 2.75 -0.68
CA ILE A 128 -6.79 3.80 0.30
C ILE A 128 -8.04 4.55 -0.17
N ALA A 129 -8.12 4.94 -1.43
CA ALA A 129 -9.29 5.62 -1.98
C ALA A 129 -10.57 4.78 -1.84
N ARG A 130 -10.49 3.47 -2.11
CA ARG A 130 -11.62 2.54 -1.92
C ARG A 130 -12.07 2.50 -0.46
N GLU A 131 -11.14 2.29 0.47
CA GLU A 131 -11.49 2.26 1.90
C GLU A 131 -12.04 3.60 2.41
N MET A 132 -11.63 4.72 1.80
CA MET A 132 -12.18 6.04 2.10
C MET A 132 -13.63 6.19 1.61
N THR A 133 -13.97 5.62 0.45
CA THR A 133 -15.31 5.66 -0.16
C THR A 133 -16.27 4.60 0.42
N ASP A 134 -15.76 3.44 0.85
CA ASP A 134 -16.52 2.33 1.42
C ASP A 134 -17.05 2.64 2.85
N GLY A 135 -17.18 3.92 3.21
CA GLY A 135 -17.70 4.45 4.47
C GLY A 135 -19.21 4.26 4.68
N THR A 136 -19.84 3.31 3.99
CA THR A 136 -21.23 2.94 4.27
C THR A 136 -21.30 2.09 5.55
N PHE A 137 -21.57 2.78 6.66
CA PHE A 137 -22.33 2.31 7.83
C PHE A 137 -22.05 0.88 8.32
N SER A 138 -21.01 0.71 9.14
CA SER A 138 -21.10 -0.19 10.28
C SER A 138 -20.95 0.67 11.52
N GLY A 139 -22.09 1.14 12.01
CA GLY A 139 -22.20 1.71 13.34
C GLY A 139 -21.78 0.65 14.36
N GLN A 140 -20.57 0.81 14.86
CA GLN A 140 -20.10 0.33 16.15
C GLN A 140 -18.84 1.14 16.44
N ASP A 141 -19.13 2.32 16.98
CA ASP A 141 -18.18 3.16 17.67
C ASP A 141 -17.93 2.50 19.04
N PRO A 142 -16.74 1.90 19.32
CA PRO A 142 -16.45 1.39 20.66
C PRO A 142 -16.16 2.53 21.66
N CYS A 143 -16.30 3.80 21.25
CA CYS A 143 -16.33 4.93 22.17
C CYS A 143 -17.70 5.03 22.88
N ARG A 144 -18.10 3.96 23.57
CA ARG A 144 -18.93 4.13 24.76
C ARG A 144 -17.96 4.60 25.83
N ALA A 145 -17.89 5.91 26.03
CA ALA A 145 -17.37 6.49 27.24
C ALA A 145 -18.08 5.79 28.41
N ASP A 146 -17.30 5.23 29.32
CA ASP A 146 -17.79 4.75 30.60
C ASP A 146 -18.08 6.00 31.46
N PRO A 147 -19.34 6.31 31.82
CA PRO A 147 -19.64 7.47 32.64
C PRO A 147 -19.40 7.26 34.13
N ASP A 148 -18.97 6.07 34.59
CA ASP A 148 -18.86 5.76 36.03
C ASP A 148 -17.42 5.63 36.53
N HIS A 149 -16.55 6.59 36.18
CA HIS A 149 -15.34 6.85 36.98
C HIS A 149 -15.67 7.85 38.09
N GLU A 150 -16.38 7.38 39.12
CA GLU A 150 -16.51 8.11 40.38
C GLU A 150 -15.16 8.09 41.10
N ILE A 151 -14.63 9.27 41.40
CA ILE A 151 -13.59 9.46 42.39
C ILE A 151 -14.28 9.48 43.76
N SER A 152 -13.98 8.48 44.59
CA SER A 152 -14.02 8.55 46.05
C SER A 152 -12.97 7.62 46.65
#